data_AF-A0A4V4IXY0-F1
#
_entry.id   AF-A0A4V4IXY0-F1
#
_cell.length_a   1.000
_cell.length_b   1.000
_cell.length_c   1.000
_cell.angle_alpha   90.00
_cell.angle_beta   90.00
_cell.angle_gamma   90.00
#
_symmetry.space_group_name_H-M   'P 1'
#
loop_
_entity.id
_entity.type
_entity.pdbx_description
1 polymer ?
#
loop_
_entity_poly.entity_id
_entity_poly.type
_entity_poly.pdbx_seq_one_letter_code
_entity_poly.pdbx_strand_id
1 'polypeptide(L)'
;MSDSNDGEINFVLYHYTPSIVAAIIFVVLFALGFFGHVFYIFKLRARYFIPFTIGVLLECLGYVGRALSHSDKEALGPFIMQSLLILVAPALYAASIYMVLGRIIRRLDAEEYSVIRTKWLTKVFVIGDVFSFLVQSSGAGLQAKGDLDSFNLGKNIVIAGLIIQIIIFGFFVIVAGLFHVRVNKLPTGASVDSNLSWRKHMYNLYFCSAIILIRNLIRVVEYAQGNNGYIITHEWMLYIFDAVFIFLVTVAFLVLHPSKLLGSGRFPARPSNDPQLYAMESGRSQVRSHRRHSKHRHSRTHSHSRHPHKHHQHHSARPRGPRSPHRSSKHDRRRISSET
;
A
#
# COMPACT_ATOMS: atom_id res chain seq x y z
N MET A 1 -52.32 4.07 -37.90
CA MET A 1 -52.10 2.78 -37.23
C MET A 1 -50.71 2.31 -37.59
N SER A 2 -49.72 2.73 -36.82
CA SER A 2 -48.39 2.12 -36.64
C SER A 2 -47.52 3.11 -35.84
N ASP A 3 -47.79 3.20 -34.53
CA ASP A 3 -46.84 3.77 -33.58
C ASP A 3 -45.69 2.77 -33.46
N SER A 4 -44.59 3.00 -34.18
CA SER A 4 -43.30 2.37 -33.89
C SER A 4 -42.69 3.08 -32.68
N ASN A 5 -43.21 2.73 -31.50
CA ASN A 5 -42.59 3.07 -30.23
C ASN A 5 -41.41 2.11 -30.03
N ASP A 6 -40.35 2.36 -30.78
CA ASP A 6 -39.08 1.67 -30.60
C ASP A 6 -38.59 2.05 -29.21
N GLY A 7 -38.48 1.06 -28.33
CA GLY A 7 -38.07 1.22 -26.93
C GLY A 7 -36.62 1.66 -26.79
N GLU A 8 -36.24 2.80 -27.37
CA GLU A 8 -34.99 3.49 -27.07
C GLU A 8 -35.04 3.95 -25.62
N ILE A 9 -34.49 3.13 -24.73
CA ILE A 9 -34.01 3.66 -23.46
C ILE A 9 -32.91 4.65 -23.82
N ASN A 10 -33.23 5.95 -23.75
CA ASN A 10 -32.25 7.01 -23.79
C ASN A 10 -31.26 6.77 -22.64
N PHE A 11 -30.10 6.20 -22.95
CA PHE A 11 -29.06 5.96 -21.97
C PHE A 11 -28.47 7.31 -21.56
N VAL A 12 -28.92 7.83 -20.42
CA VAL A 12 -28.39 9.07 -19.86
C VAL A 12 -27.20 8.73 -18.96
N LEU A 13 -26.02 9.26 -19.28
CA LEU A 13 -24.77 9.11 -18.50
C LEU A 13 -24.93 9.64 -17.07
N TYR A 14 -25.68 10.73 -16.91
CA TYR A 14 -25.99 11.34 -15.62
C TYR A 14 -27.46 11.77 -15.54
N HIS A 15 -28.22 11.18 -14.62
CA HIS A 15 -29.62 11.58 -14.33
C HIS A 15 -29.74 12.90 -13.57
N TYR A 16 -28.62 13.47 -13.13
CA TYR A 16 -28.52 14.75 -12.42
C TYR A 16 -27.33 15.57 -12.92
N THR A 17 -27.23 16.84 -12.57
CA THR A 17 -25.96 17.62 -12.70
C THR A 17 -25.02 17.22 -11.56
N PRO A 18 -23.85 16.58 -11.80
CA PRO A 18 -22.92 16.24 -10.73
C PRO A 18 -22.53 17.47 -9.91
N SER A 19 -22.62 17.44 -8.59
CA SER A 19 -22.24 18.57 -7.74
C SER A 19 -20.74 18.80 -7.78
N ILE A 20 -20.33 19.94 -8.37
CA ILE A 20 -18.93 20.35 -8.42
C ILE A 20 -18.37 20.59 -7.01
N VAL A 21 -19.18 21.15 -6.10
CA VAL A 21 -18.78 21.45 -4.72
C VAL A 21 -18.46 20.15 -3.98
N ALA A 22 -19.35 19.17 -4.06
CA ALA A 22 -19.14 17.88 -3.40
C ALA A 22 -17.94 17.14 -4.01
N ALA A 23 -17.79 17.15 -5.33
CA ALA A 23 -16.65 16.52 -6.00
C ALA A 23 -15.32 17.16 -5.55
N ILE A 24 -15.22 18.49 -5.52
CA ILE A 24 -14.02 19.21 -5.08
C ILE A 24 -13.67 18.90 -3.62
N ILE A 25 -14.67 18.83 -2.73
CA ILE A 25 -14.43 18.45 -1.32
C ILE A 25 -13.75 17.09 -1.25
N PHE A 26 -14.27 16.07 -1.94
CA PHE A 26 -13.65 14.75 -1.92
C PHE A 26 -12.30 14.69 -2.63
N VAL A 27 -12.09 15.45 -3.71
CA VAL A 27 -10.77 15.61 -4.33
C VAL A 27 -9.75 16.13 -3.31
N VAL A 28 -10.08 17.19 -2.56
CA VAL A 28 -9.18 17.74 -1.54
C VAL A 28 -8.93 16.72 -0.43
N LEU A 29 -9.98 16.05 0.07
CA LEU A 29 -9.85 15.04 1.11
C LEU A 29 -8.96 13.86 0.69
N PHE A 30 -9.19 13.29 -0.49
CA PHE A 30 -8.37 12.19 -1.01
C PHE A 30 -6.95 12.65 -1.36
N ALA A 31 -6.75 13.88 -1.85
CA ALA A 31 -5.41 14.44 -2.06
C ALA A 31 -4.63 14.55 -0.74
N LEU A 32 -5.25 15.08 0.32
CA LEU A 32 -4.64 15.13 1.65
C LEU A 32 -4.33 13.73 2.17
N GLY A 33 -5.26 12.78 2.00
CA GLY A 33 -5.04 11.37 2.32
C GLY A 33 -3.85 10.79 1.56
N PHE A 34 -3.75 11.04 0.26
CA PHE A 34 -2.67 10.56 -0.62
C PHE A 34 -1.32 11.07 -0.14
N PHE A 35 -1.17 12.39 0.05
CA PHE A 35 0.08 12.98 0.52
C PHE A 35 0.46 12.46 1.92
N GLY A 36 -0.51 12.26 2.81
CA GLY A 36 -0.28 11.66 4.12
C GLY A 36 0.27 10.23 4.03
N HIS A 37 -0.28 9.39 3.15
CA HIS A 37 0.21 8.02 2.93
C HIS A 37 1.57 7.99 2.24
N VAL A 38 1.81 8.86 1.24
CA VAL A 38 3.11 9.03 0.61
C VAL A 38 4.16 9.41 1.65
N PHE A 39 3.86 10.37 2.52
CA PHE A 39 4.76 10.76 3.61
C PHE A 39 5.10 9.58 4.53
N TYR A 40 4.13 8.74 4.90
CA TYR A 40 4.40 7.54 5.71
C TYR A 40 5.17 6.45 4.95
N ILE A 41 4.97 6.29 3.64
CA ILE A 41 5.78 5.37 2.83
C ILE A 41 7.26 5.73 2.94
N PHE A 42 7.60 7.02 2.85
CA PHE A 42 8.99 7.47 2.97
C PHE A 42 9.49 7.43 4.42
N LYS A 43 8.74 7.99 5.37
CA LYS A 43 9.14 8.08 6.79
C LYS A 43 9.25 6.72 7.46
N LEU A 44 8.34 5.80 7.19
CA LEU A 44 8.27 4.47 7.81
C LEU A 44 8.82 3.35 6.90
N ARG A 45 9.36 3.69 5.72
CA ARG A 45 9.86 2.75 4.69
C ARG A 45 8.82 1.67 4.33
N ALA A 46 7.54 2.06 4.31
CA ALA A 46 6.40 1.17 4.15
C ALA A 46 6.10 0.80 2.69
N ARG A 47 7.10 0.33 1.93
CA ARG A 47 6.96 0.04 0.48
C ARG A 47 5.83 -0.95 0.13
N TYR A 48 5.40 -1.77 1.09
CA TYR A 48 4.28 -2.70 0.87
C TYR A 48 2.91 -2.00 0.84
N PHE A 49 2.82 -0.75 1.26
CA PHE A 49 1.59 0.04 1.32
C PHE A 49 1.41 0.91 0.05
N ILE A 50 2.27 0.71 -0.96
CA ILE A 50 2.17 1.37 -2.27
C ILE A 50 0.81 1.10 -2.92
N PRO A 51 0.27 -0.14 -2.99
CA PRO A 51 -1.03 -0.38 -3.61
C PRO A 51 -2.15 0.43 -2.98
N PHE A 52 -2.17 0.54 -1.64
CA PHE A 52 -3.14 1.39 -0.93
C PHE A 52 -3.05 2.84 -1.39
N THR A 53 -1.83 3.37 -1.47
CA THR A 53 -1.58 4.77 -1.84
C THR A 53 -1.97 5.04 -3.30
N ILE A 54 -1.73 4.09 -4.20
CA ILE A 54 -2.24 4.15 -5.58
C ILE A 54 -3.77 4.15 -5.55
N GLY A 55 -4.41 3.28 -4.74
CA GLY A 55 -5.87 3.28 -4.59
C GLY A 55 -6.42 4.65 -4.17
N VAL A 56 -5.80 5.31 -3.19
CA VAL A 56 -6.17 6.68 -2.77
C VAL A 56 -6.02 7.69 -3.91
N LEU A 57 -4.97 7.55 -4.74
CA LEU A 57 -4.79 8.39 -5.92
C LEU A 57 -5.88 8.14 -6.97
N LEU A 58 -6.28 6.89 -7.21
CA LEU A 58 -7.35 6.56 -8.16
C LEU A 58 -8.68 7.16 -7.70
N GLU A 59 -9.01 7.10 -6.40
CA GLU A 59 -10.19 7.79 -5.85
C GLU A 59 -10.13 9.30 -6.14
N CYS A 60 -9.00 9.94 -5.82
CA CYS A 60 -8.80 11.36 -6.07
C CYS A 60 -9.04 11.72 -7.55
N LEU A 61 -8.42 10.97 -8.47
CA LEU A 61 -8.56 11.19 -9.91
C LEU A 61 -9.98 10.86 -10.41
N GLY A 62 -10.64 9.87 -9.82
CA GLY A 62 -12.04 9.55 -10.11
C GLY A 62 -12.97 10.71 -9.78
N TYR A 63 -12.81 11.34 -8.62
CA TYR A 63 -13.58 12.54 -8.24
C TYR A 63 -13.18 13.79 -9.04
N VAL A 64 -11.94 13.88 -9.55
CA VAL A 64 -11.58 14.91 -10.54
C VAL A 64 -12.39 14.71 -11.82
N GLY A 65 -12.51 13.46 -12.31
CA GLY A 65 -13.35 13.15 -13.47
C GLY A 65 -14.80 13.54 -13.25
N ARG A 66 -15.32 13.25 -12.07
CA ARG A 66 -16.66 13.67 -11.66
C ARG A 66 -16.86 15.19 -11.65
N ALA A 67 -15.87 15.95 -11.19
CA ALA A 67 -15.91 17.40 -11.23
C ALA A 67 -15.90 17.93 -12.67
N LEU A 68 -15.14 17.30 -13.58
CA LEU A 68 -15.13 17.65 -15.00
C LEU A 68 -16.48 17.36 -15.67
N SER A 69 -17.14 16.25 -15.31
CA SER A 69 -18.48 15.91 -15.79
C SER A 69 -19.58 16.89 -15.39
N HIS A 70 -19.32 17.83 -14.45
CA HIS A 70 -20.25 18.92 -14.15
C HIS A 70 -20.43 19.86 -15.34
N SER A 71 -19.34 20.15 -16.05
CA SER A 71 -19.32 21.15 -17.14
C SER A 71 -19.87 20.55 -18.44
N ASP A 72 -19.66 19.26 -18.66
CA ASP A 72 -20.17 18.50 -19.79
C ASP A 72 -20.52 17.08 -19.33
N LYS A 73 -21.83 16.78 -19.29
CA LYS A 73 -22.35 15.49 -18.83
C LYS A 73 -22.32 14.42 -19.91
N GLU A 74 -22.24 14.83 -21.17
CA GLU A 74 -22.24 13.93 -22.33
C GLU A 74 -20.81 13.53 -22.70
N ALA A 75 -19.81 14.22 -22.16
CA ALA A 75 -18.41 13.86 -22.27
C ALA A 75 -18.15 12.45 -21.69
N LEU A 76 -18.00 11.49 -22.61
CA LEU A 76 -17.71 10.09 -22.30
C LEU A 76 -16.40 9.91 -21.53
N GLY A 77 -15.40 10.75 -21.79
CA GLY A 77 -14.06 10.66 -21.18
C GLY A 77 -14.08 10.82 -19.64
N PRO A 78 -14.54 11.97 -19.11
CA PRO A 78 -14.73 12.19 -17.68
C PRO A 78 -15.58 11.11 -16.98
N PHE A 79 -16.66 10.66 -17.63
CA PHE A 79 -17.51 9.59 -17.12
C PHE A 79 -16.78 8.25 -17.01
N ILE A 80 -16.06 7.83 -18.06
CA ILE A 80 -15.26 6.60 -18.05
C ILE A 80 -14.15 6.70 -17.00
N MET A 81 -13.48 7.85 -16.91
CA MET A 81 -12.41 8.08 -15.94
C MET A 81 -12.92 7.92 -14.51
N GLN A 82 -14.02 8.60 -14.16
CA GLN A 82 -14.65 8.43 -12.85
C GLN A 82 -15.03 6.96 -12.60
N SER A 83 -15.75 6.36 -13.55
CA SER A 83 -16.33 5.02 -13.38
C SER A 83 -15.26 3.96 -13.18
N LEU A 84 -14.21 3.94 -14.01
CA LEU A 84 -13.16 2.94 -13.91
C LEU A 84 -12.26 3.16 -12.69
N LEU A 85 -11.85 4.39 -12.40
CA LEU A 85 -10.89 4.65 -11.32
C LEU A 85 -11.48 4.34 -9.94
N ILE A 86 -12.74 4.71 -9.70
CA ILE A 86 -13.48 4.40 -8.48
C ILE A 86 -13.80 2.89 -8.39
N LEU A 87 -13.90 2.19 -9.52
CA LEU A 87 -14.10 0.75 -9.55
C LEU A 87 -12.83 -0.03 -9.20
N VAL A 88 -11.65 0.44 -9.66
CA VAL A 88 -10.34 -0.19 -9.39
C VAL A 88 -9.91 -0.03 -7.94
N ALA A 89 -10.13 1.15 -7.35
CA ALA A 89 -9.59 1.52 -6.04
C ALA A 89 -9.86 0.47 -4.93
N PRO A 90 -11.10 -0.06 -4.74
CA PRO A 90 -11.39 -1.09 -3.74
C PRO A 90 -10.49 -2.33 -3.82
N ALA A 91 -10.12 -2.78 -5.02
CA ALA A 91 -9.24 -3.94 -5.19
C ALA A 91 -7.83 -3.65 -4.63
N LEU A 92 -7.33 -2.42 -4.80
CA LEU A 92 -6.04 -1.99 -4.25
C LEU A 92 -6.09 -1.83 -2.72
N TYR A 93 -7.22 -1.40 -2.18
CA TYR A 93 -7.45 -1.34 -0.73
C TYR A 93 -7.48 -2.76 -0.13
N ALA A 94 -8.23 -3.68 -0.74
CA ALA A 94 -8.31 -5.08 -0.34
C ALA A 94 -6.94 -5.77 -0.39
N ALA A 95 -6.19 -5.61 -1.48
CA ALA A 95 -4.82 -6.09 -1.61
C ALA A 95 -3.92 -5.67 -0.44
N SER A 96 -4.06 -4.40 -0.03
CA SER A 96 -3.30 -3.81 1.08
C SER A 96 -3.70 -4.38 2.44
N ILE A 97 -4.99 -4.61 2.68
CA ILE A 97 -5.50 -5.30 3.87
C ILE A 97 -4.91 -6.72 3.97
N TYR A 98 -4.86 -7.46 2.87
CA TYR A 98 -4.28 -8.81 2.85
C TYR A 98 -2.78 -8.80 3.18
N MET A 99 -2.05 -7.82 2.63
CA MET A 99 -0.62 -7.63 2.92
C MET A 99 -0.38 -7.29 4.40
N VAL A 100 -1.24 -6.45 5.00
CA VAL A 100 -1.16 -6.09 6.41
C VAL A 100 -1.40 -7.30 7.29
N LEU A 101 -2.46 -8.07 7.05
CA LEU A 101 -2.72 -9.30 7.82
C LEU A 101 -1.55 -10.28 7.71
N GLY A 102 -1.04 -10.54 6.50
CA GLY A 102 0.11 -11.42 6.29
C GLY A 102 1.36 -10.97 7.05
N ARG A 103 1.54 -9.66 7.27
CA ARG A 103 2.63 -9.11 8.10
C ARG A 103 2.36 -9.25 9.58
N ILE A 104 1.13 -9.06 10.04
CA ILE A 104 0.73 -9.29 11.44
C ILE A 104 1.00 -10.76 11.82
N ILE A 105 0.57 -11.70 10.99
CA ILE A 105 0.79 -13.14 11.22
C ILE A 105 2.28 -13.45 11.40
N ARG A 106 3.13 -12.95 10.48
CA ARG A 106 4.59 -13.12 10.57
C ARG A 106 5.21 -12.44 11.78
N ARG A 107 4.67 -11.30 12.21
CA ARG A 107 5.21 -10.57 13.37
C ARG A 107 4.90 -11.25 14.70
N LEU A 108 3.76 -11.95 14.76
CA LEU A 108 3.32 -12.74 15.90
C LEU A 108 3.95 -14.14 15.95
N ASP A 109 4.80 -14.49 14.99
CA ASP A 109 5.33 -15.85 14.80
C ASP A 109 4.23 -16.92 14.78
N ALA A 110 3.08 -16.55 14.20
CA ALA A 110 1.84 -17.29 14.28
C ALA A 110 1.49 -17.94 12.93
N GLU A 111 2.51 -18.25 12.10
CA GLU A 111 2.30 -18.84 10.77
C GLU A 111 1.56 -20.18 10.85
N GLU A 112 1.78 -20.96 11.90
CA GLU A 112 1.14 -22.26 12.15
C GLU A 112 -0.35 -22.15 12.44
N TYR A 113 -0.80 -21.00 12.97
CA TYR A 113 -2.21 -20.74 13.24
C TYR A 113 -2.97 -20.25 12.01
N SER A 114 -2.27 -19.86 10.94
CA SER A 114 -2.87 -19.39 9.69
C SER A 114 -3.43 -20.56 8.89
N VAL A 115 -4.73 -20.52 8.55
CA VAL A 115 -5.38 -21.53 7.70
C VAL A 115 -4.69 -21.63 6.33
N ILE A 116 -4.26 -20.49 5.80
CA ILE A 116 -3.57 -20.38 4.51
C ILE A 116 -2.16 -19.87 4.78
N ARG A 117 -1.16 -20.52 4.16
CA ARG A 117 0.23 -20.08 4.29
C ARG A 117 0.37 -18.60 3.91
N THR A 118 1.05 -17.81 4.75
CA THR A 118 1.13 -16.34 4.63
C THR A 118 1.61 -15.83 3.26
N LYS A 119 2.42 -16.63 2.54
CA LYS A 119 2.90 -16.32 1.17
C LYS A 119 1.82 -16.50 0.10
N TRP A 120 0.90 -17.43 0.30
CA TRP A 120 -0.20 -17.72 -0.62
C TRP A 120 -1.44 -16.89 -0.32
N LEU A 121 -1.66 -16.55 0.96
CA LEU A 121 -2.76 -15.70 1.41
C LEU A 121 -2.88 -14.44 0.53
N THR A 122 -1.85 -13.60 0.51
CA THR A 122 -1.88 -12.36 -0.29
C THR A 122 -2.02 -12.65 -1.80
N LYS A 123 -1.34 -13.67 -2.33
CA LYS A 123 -1.36 -13.93 -3.78
C LYS A 123 -2.74 -14.36 -4.27
N VAL A 124 -3.36 -15.34 -3.60
CA VAL A 124 -4.65 -15.90 -4.00
C VAL A 124 -5.73 -14.82 -3.98
N PHE A 125 -5.80 -14.05 -2.89
CA PHE A 125 -6.83 -13.03 -2.75
C PHE A 125 -6.62 -11.85 -3.72
N VAL A 126 -5.37 -11.40 -3.94
CA VAL A 126 -5.10 -10.34 -4.93
C VAL A 126 -5.43 -10.81 -6.35
N ILE A 127 -5.10 -12.05 -6.72
CA ILE A 127 -5.45 -12.60 -8.04
C ILE A 127 -6.96 -12.65 -8.21
N GLY A 128 -7.69 -13.04 -7.16
CA GLY A 128 -9.15 -13.01 -7.14
C GLY A 128 -9.74 -11.62 -7.36
N ASP A 129 -9.19 -10.60 -6.70
CA ASP A 129 -9.62 -9.21 -6.87
C ASP A 129 -9.28 -8.66 -8.27
N VAL A 130 -8.11 -8.99 -8.81
CA VAL A 130 -7.74 -8.60 -10.18
C VAL A 130 -8.66 -9.29 -11.20
N PHE A 131 -8.95 -10.57 -11.02
CA PHE A 131 -9.85 -11.30 -11.90
C PHE A 131 -11.27 -10.72 -11.88
N SER A 132 -11.83 -10.49 -10.69
CA SER A 132 -13.15 -9.87 -10.55
C SER A 132 -13.19 -8.45 -11.14
N PHE A 133 -12.12 -7.67 -11.00
CA PHE A 133 -12.00 -6.35 -11.65
C PHE A 133 -11.97 -6.46 -13.18
N LEU A 134 -11.28 -7.44 -13.76
CA LEU A 134 -11.25 -7.64 -15.20
C LEU A 134 -12.63 -8.02 -15.75
N VAL A 135 -13.37 -8.85 -15.01
CA VAL A 135 -14.78 -9.16 -15.32
C VAL A 135 -15.63 -7.89 -15.27
N GLN A 136 -15.49 -7.07 -14.23
CA GLN A 136 -16.25 -5.80 -14.16
C GLN A 136 -15.88 -4.84 -15.30
N SER A 137 -14.59 -4.74 -15.64
CA SER A 137 -14.13 -3.85 -16.71
C SER A 137 -14.64 -4.28 -18.09
N SER A 138 -14.70 -5.60 -18.36
CA SER A 138 -15.26 -6.09 -19.62
C SER A 138 -16.76 -5.83 -19.70
N GLY A 139 -17.50 -6.02 -18.61
CA GLY A 139 -18.91 -5.68 -18.53
C GLY A 139 -19.18 -4.18 -18.68
N ALA A 140 -18.34 -3.33 -18.09
CA ALA A 140 -18.42 -1.87 -18.25
C ALA A 140 -18.12 -1.43 -19.69
N GLY A 141 -17.10 -2.02 -20.33
CA GLY A 141 -16.78 -1.76 -21.73
C GLY A 141 -17.90 -2.21 -22.68
N LEU A 142 -18.61 -3.28 -22.36
CA LEU A 142 -19.74 -3.75 -23.17
C LEU A 142 -20.95 -2.82 -23.08
N GLN A 143 -21.20 -2.23 -21.90
CA GLN A 143 -22.26 -1.21 -21.71
C GLN A 143 -22.03 0.05 -22.56
N ALA A 144 -20.80 0.35 -22.95
CA ALA A 144 -20.47 1.52 -23.76
C ALA A 144 -20.78 1.36 -25.26
N LYS A 145 -21.24 0.19 -25.72
CA LYS A 145 -21.51 -0.07 -27.16
C LYS A 145 -22.85 0.48 -27.68
N GLY A 146 -23.74 0.92 -26.79
CA GLY A 146 -24.96 1.65 -27.16
C GLY A 146 -26.18 0.83 -27.57
N ASP A 147 -26.08 -0.50 -27.67
CA ASP A 147 -27.26 -1.38 -27.87
C ASP A 147 -27.78 -1.97 -26.54
N LEU A 148 -29.09 -2.24 -26.48
CA LEU A 148 -29.78 -2.66 -25.25
C LEU A 148 -29.34 -4.04 -24.74
N ASP A 149 -29.04 -4.97 -25.65
CA ASP A 149 -28.64 -6.34 -25.31
C ASP A 149 -27.22 -6.36 -24.72
N SER A 150 -26.29 -5.64 -25.35
CA SER A 150 -24.94 -5.38 -24.87
C SER A 150 -24.96 -4.64 -23.53
N PHE A 151 -25.86 -3.68 -23.35
CA PHE A 151 -26.02 -3.00 -22.06
C PHE A 151 -26.44 -3.96 -20.96
N ASN A 152 -27.51 -4.75 -21.17
CA ASN A 152 -28.00 -5.70 -20.17
C ASN A 152 -26.99 -6.82 -19.88
N LEU A 153 -26.35 -7.34 -20.93
CA LEU A 153 -25.28 -8.32 -20.79
C LEU A 153 -24.09 -7.74 -20.02
N GLY A 154 -23.66 -6.53 -20.36
CA GLY A 154 -22.56 -5.85 -19.68
C GLY A 154 -22.87 -5.57 -18.22
N LYS A 155 -24.08 -5.11 -17.90
CA LYS A 155 -24.58 -4.93 -16.54
C LYS A 155 -24.49 -6.24 -15.73
N ASN A 156 -24.97 -7.34 -16.30
CA ASN A 156 -24.93 -8.66 -15.65
C ASN A 156 -23.49 -9.13 -15.41
N ILE A 157 -22.58 -8.87 -16.36
CA ILE A 157 -21.16 -9.18 -16.23
C ILE A 157 -20.53 -8.35 -15.08
N VAL A 158 -20.85 -7.06 -14.96
CA VAL A 158 -20.37 -6.23 -13.84
C VAL A 158 -20.87 -6.77 -12.51
N ILE A 159 -22.16 -7.09 -12.41
CA ILE A 159 -22.75 -7.68 -11.19
C ILE A 159 -22.04 -8.98 -10.82
N ALA A 160 -21.79 -9.86 -11.79
CA ALA A 160 -21.08 -11.12 -11.55
C ALA A 160 -19.67 -10.88 -10.98
N GLY A 161 -18.93 -9.93 -11.55
CA GLY A 161 -17.60 -9.56 -11.06
C GLY A 161 -17.64 -8.99 -9.64
N LEU A 162 -18.61 -8.13 -9.31
CA LEU A 162 -18.81 -7.60 -7.96
C LEU A 162 -19.15 -8.71 -6.95
N ILE A 163 -20.00 -9.67 -7.31
CA ILE A 163 -20.34 -10.82 -6.45
C ILE A 163 -19.10 -11.67 -6.17
N ILE A 164 -18.32 -11.99 -7.21
CA ILE A 164 -17.06 -12.75 -7.06
C ILE A 164 -16.13 -12.02 -6.07
N GLN A 165 -15.99 -10.70 -6.23
CA GLN A 165 -15.17 -9.88 -5.32
C GLN A 165 -15.66 -9.94 -3.87
N ILE A 166 -16.98 -9.84 -3.64
CA ILE A 166 -17.58 -9.94 -2.29
C ILE A 166 -17.32 -11.31 -1.67
N ILE A 167 -17.49 -12.40 -2.43
CA ILE A 167 -17.28 -13.76 -1.92
C ILE A 167 -15.81 -13.95 -1.53
N ILE A 168 -14.89 -13.55 -2.39
CA ILE A 168 -13.44 -13.67 -2.16
C ILE A 168 -13.02 -12.83 -0.95
N PHE A 169 -13.46 -11.57 -0.87
CA PHE A 169 -13.13 -10.69 0.24
C PHE A 169 -13.79 -11.14 1.56
N GLY A 170 -15.05 -11.60 1.51
CA GLY A 170 -15.76 -12.16 2.66
C GLY A 170 -15.07 -13.40 3.21
N PHE A 171 -14.62 -14.30 2.34
CA PHE A 171 -13.82 -15.45 2.74
C PHE A 171 -12.51 -15.03 3.42
N PHE A 172 -11.84 -13.98 2.92
CA PHE A 172 -10.67 -13.41 3.60
C PHE A 172 -10.99 -12.93 5.03
N VAL A 173 -12.11 -12.24 5.23
CA VAL A 173 -12.52 -11.76 6.56
C VAL A 173 -12.74 -12.94 7.54
N ILE A 174 -13.31 -14.04 7.06
CA ILE A 174 -13.46 -15.27 7.86
C ILE A 174 -12.08 -15.85 8.23
N VAL A 175 -11.16 -15.95 7.27
CA VAL A 175 -9.78 -16.43 7.52
C VAL A 175 -9.07 -15.53 8.55
N ALA A 176 -9.22 -14.21 8.46
CA ALA A 176 -8.70 -13.25 9.43
C ALA A 176 -9.28 -13.47 10.83
N GLY A 177 -10.60 -13.70 10.91
CA GLY A 177 -11.32 -14.03 12.15
C GLY A 177 -10.82 -15.32 12.80
N LEU A 178 -10.69 -16.39 12.00
CA LEU A 178 -10.15 -17.67 12.46
C LEU A 178 -8.72 -17.53 13.00
N PHE A 179 -7.87 -16.77 12.31
CA PHE A 179 -6.53 -16.45 12.80
C PHE A 179 -6.57 -15.72 14.15
N HIS A 180 -7.42 -14.70 14.28
CA HIS A 180 -7.56 -13.93 15.52
C HIS A 180 -8.03 -14.79 16.70
N VAL A 181 -9.00 -15.68 16.48
CA VAL A 181 -9.46 -16.61 17.52
C VAL A 181 -8.36 -17.59 17.91
N ARG A 182 -7.62 -18.15 16.94
CA ARG A 182 -6.54 -19.13 17.22
C ARG A 182 -5.41 -18.52 18.04
N VAL A 183 -4.92 -17.33 17.67
CA VAL A 183 -3.84 -16.67 18.42
C VAL A 183 -4.28 -16.22 19.82
N ASN A 184 -5.58 -15.97 20.04
CA ASN A 184 -6.10 -15.67 21.38
C ASN A 184 -6.26 -16.92 22.25
N LYS A 185 -6.53 -18.08 21.66
CA LYS A 185 -6.64 -19.36 22.37
C LYS A 185 -5.27 -19.96 22.70
N LEU A 186 -4.32 -19.83 21.77
CA LEU A 186 -2.95 -20.33 21.90
C LEU A 186 -1.99 -19.15 21.68
N PRO A 187 -1.76 -18.33 22.70
CA PRO A 187 -0.93 -17.14 22.56
C PRO A 187 0.54 -17.52 22.33
N THR A 188 1.14 -16.96 21.28
CA THR A 188 2.59 -17.03 21.06
C THR A 188 3.32 -16.09 22.01
N GLY A 189 4.61 -16.34 22.29
CA GLY A 189 5.42 -15.44 23.11
C GLY A 189 5.42 -13.99 22.61
N ALA A 190 5.33 -13.77 21.30
CA ALA A 190 5.21 -12.44 20.69
C ALA A 190 3.80 -11.82 20.82
N SER A 191 2.75 -12.61 20.95
CA SER A 191 1.37 -12.12 21.10
C SER A 191 1.05 -11.61 22.50
N VAL A 192 1.80 -12.08 23.51
CA VAL A 192 1.67 -11.68 24.93
C VAL A 192 2.45 -10.39 25.22
N ASP A 193 3.38 -10.00 24.34
CA ASP A 193 4.12 -8.74 24.48
C ASP A 193 3.18 -7.53 24.38
N SER A 194 2.97 -6.87 25.52
CA SER A 194 2.12 -5.67 25.65
C SER A 194 2.59 -4.51 24.77
N ASN A 195 3.88 -4.47 24.41
CA ASN A 195 4.40 -3.43 23.51
C ASN A 195 3.90 -3.61 22.07
N LEU A 196 3.48 -4.82 21.70
CA LEU A 196 2.96 -5.12 20.38
C LEU A 196 1.43 -4.92 20.36
N SER A 197 0.99 -3.72 19.98
CA SER A 197 -0.44 -3.34 19.85
C SER A 197 -1.17 -4.03 18.66
N TRP A 198 -0.91 -5.30 18.40
CA TRP A 198 -1.42 -6.04 17.23
C TRP A 198 -2.95 -6.12 17.20
N ARG A 199 -3.59 -6.20 18.38
CA ARG A 199 -5.06 -6.20 18.51
C ARG A 199 -5.68 -4.94 17.92
N LYS A 200 -5.10 -3.76 18.17
CA LYS A 200 -5.59 -2.49 17.61
C LYS A 200 -5.57 -2.52 16.08
N HIS A 201 -4.53 -3.10 15.48
CA HIS A 201 -4.43 -3.23 14.03
C HIS A 201 -5.38 -4.29 13.47
N MET A 202 -5.67 -5.37 14.20
CA MET A 202 -6.72 -6.32 13.82
C MET A 202 -8.10 -5.69 13.84
N TYR A 203 -8.45 -4.92 14.89
CA TYR A 203 -9.72 -4.18 14.91
C TYR A 203 -9.80 -3.14 13.79
N ASN A 204 -8.69 -2.44 13.50
CA ASN A 204 -8.64 -1.54 12.35
C ASN A 204 -8.87 -2.27 11.02
N LEU A 205 -8.29 -3.47 10.84
CA LEU A 205 -8.54 -4.31 9.67
C LEU A 205 -10.02 -4.69 9.57
N TYR A 206 -10.66 -5.14 10.65
CA TYR A 206 -12.09 -5.47 10.62
C TYR A 206 -12.98 -4.27 10.32
N PHE A 207 -12.66 -3.11 10.90
CA PHE A 207 -13.37 -1.87 10.62
C PHE A 207 -13.28 -1.52 9.12
N CYS A 208 -12.06 -1.54 8.56
CA CYS A 208 -11.86 -1.24 7.15
C CYS A 208 -12.52 -2.28 6.23
N SER A 209 -12.41 -3.57 6.58
CA SER A 209 -13.04 -4.66 5.83
C SER A 209 -14.56 -4.56 5.85
N ALA A 210 -15.17 -4.22 6.98
CA ALA A 210 -16.62 -4.04 7.07
C ALA A 210 -17.10 -2.93 6.14
N ILE A 211 -16.43 -1.77 6.16
CA ILE A 211 -16.78 -0.63 5.30
C ILE A 211 -16.65 -0.99 3.81
N ILE A 212 -15.55 -1.62 3.40
CA ILE A 212 -15.34 -2.04 2.00
C ILE A 212 -16.41 -3.05 1.57
N LEU A 213 -16.78 -3.99 2.44
CA LEU A 213 -17.78 -5.00 2.14
C LEU A 213 -19.18 -4.38 1.99
N ILE A 214 -19.56 -3.45 2.88
CA ILE A 214 -20.83 -2.70 2.76
C ILE A 214 -20.85 -1.91 1.44
N ARG A 215 -19.77 -1.20 1.12
CA ARG A 215 -19.64 -0.48 -0.17
C ARG A 215 -19.84 -1.42 -1.35
N ASN A 216 -19.16 -2.57 -1.37
CA ASN A 216 -19.28 -3.53 -2.46
C ASN A 216 -20.70 -4.10 -2.58
N LEU A 217 -21.39 -4.33 -1.46
CA LEU A 217 -22.80 -4.74 -1.48
C LEU A 217 -23.71 -3.65 -2.07
N ILE A 218 -23.51 -2.39 -1.68
CA ILE A 218 -24.26 -1.26 -2.23
C ILE A 218 -24.02 -1.14 -3.73
N ARG A 219 -22.77 -1.34 -4.19
CA ARG A 219 -22.45 -1.39 -5.63
C ARG A 219 -23.18 -2.52 -6.36
N VAL A 220 -23.31 -3.70 -5.76
CA VAL A 220 -24.12 -4.77 -6.36
C VAL A 220 -25.58 -4.35 -6.48
N VAL A 221 -26.16 -3.75 -5.44
CA VAL A 221 -27.55 -3.26 -5.47
C VAL A 221 -27.73 -2.15 -6.49
N GLU A 222 -26.78 -1.23 -6.58
CA GLU A 222 -26.75 -0.13 -7.57
C GLU A 222 -26.81 -0.68 -8.99
N TYR A 223 -25.91 -1.61 -9.35
CA TYR A 223 -25.92 -2.23 -10.68
C TYR A 223 -27.16 -3.11 -10.91
N ALA A 224 -27.69 -3.77 -9.88
CA ALA A 224 -28.90 -4.58 -9.98
C ALA A 224 -30.16 -3.73 -10.25
N GLN A 225 -30.24 -2.53 -9.66
CA GLN A 225 -31.34 -1.58 -9.93
C GLN A 225 -31.29 -1.00 -11.35
N GLY A 226 -30.11 -0.97 -11.99
CA GLY A 226 -29.93 -0.45 -13.34
C GLY A 226 -30.07 1.07 -13.43
N ASN A 227 -30.14 1.60 -14.67
CA ASN A 227 -29.98 3.03 -14.93
C ASN A 227 -31.05 3.92 -14.27
N ASN A 228 -32.26 3.40 -14.01
CA ASN A 228 -33.34 4.16 -13.36
C ASN A 228 -33.44 3.87 -11.85
N GLY A 229 -32.43 3.26 -11.25
CA GLY A 229 -32.39 2.92 -9.83
C GLY A 229 -32.36 4.15 -8.92
N TYR A 230 -32.93 4.02 -7.71
CA TYR A 230 -32.91 5.09 -6.71
C TYR A 230 -31.48 5.52 -6.35
N ILE A 231 -30.54 4.56 -6.31
CA ILE A 231 -29.13 4.82 -5.96
C ILE A 231 -28.41 5.64 -7.04
N ILE A 232 -28.64 5.32 -8.32
CA ILE A 232 -28.00 6.03 -9.44
C ILE A 232 -28.66 7.40 -9.66
N THR A 233 -29.94 7.56 -9.34
CA THR A 233 -30.67 8.83 -9.52
C THR A 233 -30.41 9.85 -8.41
N HIS A 234 -29.98 9.42 -7.22
CA HIS A 234 -29.73 10.30 -6.08
C HIS A 234 -28.22 10.45 -5.79
N GLU A 235 -27.65 11.58 -6.22
CA GLU A 235 -26.21 11.86 -6.08
C GLU A 235 -25.66 11.68 -4.66
N TRP A 236 -26.43 12.07 -3.64
CA TRP A 236 -25.99 11.99 -2.25
C TRP A 236 -25.63 10.56 -1.81
N MET A 237 -26.27 9.55 -2.38
CA MET A 237 -25.99 8.15 -2.05
C MET A 237 -24.58 7.75 -2.47
N LEU A 238 -24.13 8.20 -3.64
CA LEU A 238 -22.75 7.96 -4.09
C LEU A 238 -21.75 8.59 -3.12
N TYR A 239 -21.96 9.84 -2.71
CA TYR A 239 -21.03 10.49 -1.79
C TYR A 239 -21.00 9.83 -0.42
N ILE A 240 -22.14 9.46 0.15
CA ILE A 240 -22.18 8.83 1.47
C ILE A 240 -21.66 7.39 1.43
N PHE A 241 -22.18 6.57 0.53
CA PHE A 241 -21.94 5.13 0.53
C PHE A 241 -20.68 4.69 -0.22
N ASP A 242 -20.10 5.58 -1.04
CA ASP A 242 -18.83 5.34 -1.72
C ASP A 242 -17.74 6.27 -1.16
N ALA A 243 -17.90 7.58 -1.35
CA ALA A 243 -16.84 8.55 -1.05
C ALA A 243 -16.48 8.61 0.45
N VAL A 244 -17.47 8.80 1.33
CA VAL A 244 -17.25 8.86 2.78
C VAL A 244 -16.71 7.52 3.28
N PHE A 245 -17.28 6.40 2.82
CA PHE A 245 -16.86 5.06 3.25
C PHE A 245 -15.40 4.80 2.91
N ILE A 246 -15.00 5.00 1.66
CA ILE A 246 -13.60 4.79 1.27
C ILE A 246 -12.67 5.80 1.94
N PHE A 247 -13.10 7.05 2.10
CA PHE A 247 -12.31 8.06 2.82
C PHE A 247 -12.11 7.70 4.30
N LEU A 248 -13.11 7.15 4.99
CA LEU A 248 -12.97 6.64 6.36
C LEU A 248 -11.90 5.55 6.45
N VAL A 249 -11.82 4.67 5.44
CA VAL A 249 -10.76 3.66 5.36
C VAL A 249 -9.39 4.32 5.13
N THR A 250 -9.31 5.32 4.26
CA THR A 250 -8.08 6.11 4.04
C THR A 250 -7.58 6.72 5.34
N VAL A 251 -8.47 7.34 6.13
CA VAL A 251 -8.16 7.97 7.42
C VAL A 251 -7.78 6.94 8.47
N ALA A 252 -8.51 5.82 8.56
CA ALA A 252 -8.24 4.75 9.52
C ALA A 252 -6.80 4.22 9.37
N PHE A 253 -6.36 3.95 8.14
CA PHE A 253 -4.98 3.54 7.86
C PHE A 253 -3.95 4.67 8.00
N LEU A 254 -4.36 5.94 7.93
CA LEU A 254 -3.46 7.06 8.20
C LEU A 254 -3.18 7.21 9.70
N VAL A 255 -4.23 7.12 10.54
CA VAL A 255 -4.11 7.21 12.00
C VAL A 255 -3.37 5.98 12.54
N LEU A 256 -3.87 4.79 12.23
CA LEU A 256 -3.34 3.50 12.66
C LEU A 256 -2.47 2.84 11.58
N HIS A 257 -1.45 3.57 11.13
CA HIS A 257 -0.56 3.08 10.07
C HIS A 257 0.12 1.75 10.45
N PRO A 258 -0.03 0.67 9.66
CA PRO A 258 0.41 -0.67 10.06
C PRO A 258 1.93 -0.78 10.27
N SER A 259 2.72 0.10 9.64
CA SER A 259 4.18 0.12 9.85
C SER A 259 4.61 0.62 11.23
N LYS A 260 3.73 1.29 11.99
CA LYS A 260 4.00 1.66 13.39
C LYS A 260 4.09 0.42 14.29
N LEU A 261 3.29 -0.62 14.00
CA LEU A 261 3.37 -1.93 14.66
C LEU A 261 4.61 -2.73 14.25
N LEU A 262 5.00 -2.64 12.98
CA LEU A 262 5.99 -3.54 12.39
C LEU A 262 7.43 -3.17 12.76
N GLY A 263 7.70 -1.92 13.18
CA GLY A 263 9.04 -1.44 13.53
C GLY A 263 10.02 -1.48 12.35
N SER A 264 11.05 -0.64 12.36
CA SER A 264 12.11 -0.64 11.32
C SER A 264 13.03 -1.88 11.36
N GLY A 265 12.62 -2.96 12.01
CA GLY A 265 13.38 -4.19 12.12
C GLY A 265 13.29 -5.00 10.83
N ARG A 266 14.41 -5.11 10.10
CA ARG A 266 14.61 -6.19 9.14
C ARG A 266 14.19 -7.50 9.81
N PHE A 267 13.30 -8.25 9.17
CA PHE A 267 13.02 -9.63 9.53
C PHE A 267 14.38 -10.35 9.68
N PRO A 268 14.71 -10.92 10.85
CA PRO A 268 15.75 -11.93 10.89
C PRO A 268 15.31 -12.99 9.87
N ALA A 269 16.17 -13.30 8.90
CA ALA A 269 15.91 -14.44 8.04
C ALA A 269 15.67 -15.64 8.96
N ARG A 270 14.59 -16.39 8.70
CA ARG A 270 14.30 -17.64 9.40
C ARG A 270 15.59 -18.45 9.38
N PRO A 271 16.20 -18.77 10.53
CA PRO A 271 17.39 -19.57 10.50
C PRO A 271 16.99 -20.89 9.86
N SER A 272 17.67 -21.25 8.78
CA SER A 272 17.37 -22.48 8.04
C SER A 272 17.51 -23.66 9.00
N ASN A 273 16.57 -24.59 9.02
CA ASN A 273 16.68 -25.84 9.79
C ASN A 273 17.79 -26.78 9.28
N ASP A 274 18.68 -26.27 8.43
CA ASP A 274 19.82 -26.98 7.88
C ASP A 274 20.97 -26.91 8.91
N PRO A 275 21.34 -28.02 9.57
CA PRO A 275 22.33 -28.02 10.65
C PRO A 275 23.68 -27.46 10.19
N GLN A 276 24.00 -27.60 8.91
CA GLN A 276 25.22 -27.08 8.30
C GLN A 276 25.25 -25.56 8.22
N LEU A 277 24.12 -24.89 7.96
CA LEU A 277 24.08 -23.43 7.87
C LEU A 277 24.19 -22.78 9.26
N TYR A 278 23.59 -23.37 10.29
CA TYR A 278 23.73 -22.94 11.68
C TYR A 278 25.18 -22.98 12.16
N ALA A 279 25.93 -24.04 11.84
CA ALA A 279 27.34 -24.15 12.17
C ALA A 279 28.19 -23.10 11.44
N MET A 280 27.85 -22.78 10.19
CA MET A 280 28.54 -21.76 9.40
C MET A 280 28.28 -20.33 9.91
N GLU A 281 27.05 -20.05 10.37
CA GLU A 281 26.63 -18.74 10.83
C GLU A 281 27.05 -18.45 12.28
N SER A 282 27.09 -19.47 13.14
CA SER A 282 27.70 -19.39 14.49
C SER A 282 29.21 -19.12 14.39
N GLY A 283 29.90 -19.79 13.45
CA GLY A 283 31.31 -19.54 13.15
C GLY A 283 31.57 -18.12 12.67
N ARG A 284 30.76 -17.58 11.74
CA ARG A 284 30.89 -16.18 11.29
C ARG A 284 30.66 -15.16 12.41
N SER A 285 29.77 -15.47 13.34
CA SER A 285 29.44 -14.59 14.46
C SER A 285 30.56 -14.55 15.50
N GLN A 286 31.17 -15.71 15.81
CA GLN A 286 32.38 -15.79 16.64
C GLN A 286 33.58 -15.08 16.00
N VAL A 287 33.82 -15.27 14.69
CA VAL A 287 34.93 -14.59 13.99
C VAL A 287 34.74 -13.08 14.01
N ARG A 288 33.50 -12.58 13.87
CA ARG A 288 33.19 -11.14 13.99
C ARG A 288 33.38 -10.60 15.41
N SER A 289 33.01 -11.35 16.44
CA SER A 289 33.24 -10.92 17.84
C SER A 289 34.73 -10.88 18.18
N HIS A 290 35.50 -11.87 17.71
CA HIS A 290 36.94 -11.92 17.91
C HIS A 290 37.67 -10.77 17.20
N ARG A 291 37.27 -10.45 15.96
CA ARG A 291 37.82 -9.32 15.19
C ARG A 291 37.47 -7.95 15.79
N ARG A 292 36.32 -7.83 16.47
CA ARG A 292 35.95 -6.63 17.24
C ARG A 292 36.78 -6.49 18.53
N HIS A 293 37.01 -7.58 19.26
CA HIS A 293 37.87 -7.57 20.44
C HIS A 293 39.34 -7.26 20.11
N SER A 294 39.86 -7.78 18.99
CA SER A 294 41.21 -7.46 18.48
C SER A 294 41.38 -5.96 18.18
N LYS A 295 40.40 -5.33 17.50
CA LYS A 295 40.44 -3.88 17.21
C LYS A 295 40.35 -3.01 18.47
N HIS A 296 39.60 -3.45 19.49
CA HIS A 296 39.53 -2.73 20.76
C HIS A 296 40.82 -2.84 21.60
N ARG A 297 41.57 -3.94 21.46
CA ARG A 297 42.86 -4.10 22.12
C ARG A 297 43.95 -3.21 21.51
N HIS A 298 43.99 -3.09 20.18
CA HIS A 298 44.96 -2.22 19.49
C HIS A 298 44.72 -0.72 19.67
N SER A 299 43.48 -0.30 19.94
CA SER A 299 43.17 1.11 20.21
C SER A 299 43.52 1.56 21.63
N ARG A 300 43.59 0.64 22.60
CA ARG A 300 43.97 0.96 23.99
C ARG A 300 45.47 1.10 24.20
N THR A 301 46.30 0.45 23.38
CA THR A 301 47.77 0.50 23.49
C THR A 301 48.42 1.82 23.02
N HIS A 302 47.67 2.73 22.37
CA HIS A 302 48.20 4.02 21.90
C HIS A 302 47.89 5.23 22.79
N SER A 303 47.20 5.06 23.94
CA SER A 303 46.77 6.19 24.80
C SER A 303 47.54 6.36 26.12
N HIS A 304 48.60 5.60 26.36
CA HIS A 304 49.46 5.75 27.54
C HIS A 304 50.92 6.03 27.14
N SER A 305 51.18 7.27 26.74
CA SER A 305 52.49 7.91 26.95
C SER A 305 52.35 9.42 26.74
N ARG A 306 51.80 10.12 27.74
CA ARG A 306 52.03 11.56 27.95
C ARG A 306 51.86 11.88 29.44
N HIS A 307 52.98 12.09 30.12
CA HIS A 307 53.04 12.94 31.32
C HIS A 307 54.27 13.87 31.25
N PRO A 308 54.22 15.06 31.86
CA PRO A 308 55.09 16.19 31.56
C PRO A 308 56.27 16.32 32.54
N HIS A 309 57.38 16.89 32.08
CA HIS A 309 58.46 17.38 32.94
C HIS A 309 58.66 18.89 32.78
N LYS A 310 58.78 19.58 33.92
CA LYS A 310 59.00 21.02 34.10
C LYS A 310 60.50 21.37 34.22
N HIS A 311 60.79 22.61 33.81
CA HIS A 311 61.80 23.58 34.27
C HIS A 311 63.30 23.49 33.91
N HIS A 312 63.72 24.63 33.30
CA HIS A 312 64.94 25.44 33.44
C HIS A 312 66.26 25.10 32.72
N GLN A 313 66.65 26.12 31.92
CA GLN A 313 67.93 26.84 31.86
C GLN A 313 68.90 26.62 30.68
N HIS A 314 69.35 27.79 30.20
CA HIS A 314 70.58 28.17 29.50
C HIS A 314 70.74 28.04 27.96
N HIS A 315 70.97 29.25 27.42
CA HIS A 315 71.95 29.66 26.39
C HIS A 315 71.84 29.24 24.92
N SER A 316 71.61 30.29 24.12
CA SER A 316 72.52 30.79 23.06
C SER A 316 72.26 30.44 21.58
N ALA A 317 72.22 31.55 20.82
CA ALA A 317 72.82 31.77 19.51
C ALA A 317 72.17 31.22 18.22
N ARG A 318 71.40 32.15 17.60
CA ARG A 318 71.44 32.62 16.19
C ARG A 318 71.09 31.70 14.99
N PRO A 319 70.63 32.31 13.87
CA PRO A 319 69.81 31.67 12.84
C PRO A 319 70.50 31.58 11.46
N ARG A 320 69.89 30.83 10.52
CA ARG A 320 69.95 30.93 9.03
C ARG A 320 69.21 29.69 8.48
N GLY A 321 68.22 29.77 7.61
CA GLY A 321 68.24 30.24 6.22
C GLY A 321 67.42 29.24 5.36
N PRO A 322 66.99 29.61 4.14
CA PRO A 322 65.67 29.25 3.63
C PRO A 322 65.60 28.02 2.70
N ARG A 323 64.41 27.42 2.61
CA ARG A 323 64.02 26.43 1.60
C ARG A 323 63.41 27.11 0.38
N SER A 324 63.85 26.72 -0.82
CA SER A 324 63.13 26.85 -2.09
C SER A 324 63.76 25.90 -3.14
N PRO A 325 63.21 25.70 -4.36
CA PRO A 325 62.13 24.75 -4.65
C PRO A 325 62.37 23.91 -5.95
N HIS A 326 61.62 22.83 -6.17
CA HIS A 326 61.46 22.17 -7.49
C HIS A 326 60.19 21.29 -7.43
N ARG A 327 59.09 21.47 -8.16
CA ARG A 327 58.73 21.70 -9.58
C ARG A 327 58.84 20.45 -10.48
N SER A 328 57.69 20.12 -11.09
CA SER A 328 57.48 19.34 -12.34
C SER A 328 57.62 17.80 -12.23
N SER A 329 56.91 16.95 -13.00
CA SER A 329 55.98 17.14 -14.12
C SER A 329 55.24 15.83 -14.46
N LYS A 330 54.01 15.97 -15.00
CA LYS A 330 53.32 15.27 -16.10
C LYS A 330 53.64 13.80 -16.45
N HIS A 331 52.57 13.01 -16.63
CA HIS A 331 52.21 12.14 -17.79
C HIS A 331 50.96 11.31 -17.38
N ASP A 332 50.00 10.90 -18.20
CA ASP A 332 49.59 11.22 -19.56
C ASP A 332 48.13 10.71 -19.78
N ARG A 333 47.57 11.13 -20.92
CA ARG A 333 46.29 10.90 -21.63
C ARG A 333 45.66 9.48 -21.57
N ARG A 334 44.32 9.39 -21.43
CA ARG A 334 43.25 9.16 -22.48
C ARG A 334 43.38 7.80 -23.21
N ARG A 335 42.36 6.98 -23.51
CA ARG A 335 41.01 7.13 -24.12
C ARG A 335 40.33 5.71 -24.01
N ILE A 336 39.00 5.55 -23.77
CA ILE A 336 37.90 5.33 -24.76
C ILE A 336 38.12 4.04 -25.62
N SER A 337 37.20 3.09 -25.87
CA SER A 337 35.72 2.93 -25.86
C SER A 337 35.34 1.43 -25.80
N SER A 338 34.08 1.07 -25.44
CA SER A 338 33.02 0.39 -26.27
C SER A 338 33.40 -0.97 -26.89
N GLU A 339 32.60 -2.02 -27.03
CA GLU A 339 31.15 -2.29 -27.19
C GLU A 339 30.89 -3.66 -26.47
N THR A 340 29.71 -4.17 -26.16
CA THR A 340 28.43 -4.30 -26.88
C THR A 340 27.26 -4.47 -25.91
#